data_AF-A0A131ZU39-F1
#
_entry.id   AF-A0A131ZU39-F1
#
_cell.length_a   1.000
_cell.length_b   1.000
_cell.length_c   1.000
_cell.angle_alpha   90.00
_cell.angle_beta   90.00
_cell.angle_gamma   90.00
#
_symmetry.space_group_name_H-M   'P 1'
#
loop_
_entity.id
_entity.type
_entity.pdbx_description
1 polymer ?
#
loop_
_entity_poly.entity_id
_entity_poly.type
_entity_poly.pdbx_seq_one_letter_code
_entity_poly.pdbx_strand_id
1 'polypeptide(L)'
;MFSFFITIKFDHHCPWVNNCIGRRNYRHFFFFLIFLTLHMITIFIWCMLLIVKNQNNLNETSIVVSIVLIVIISIFFIPIFGLTGFHVILVTRGRTTNEQVRSFTLSTNKLE
;
A
#
# COMPACT_ATOMS: atom_id res chain seq x y z
N MET A 1 0.03 12.94 26.53
CA MET A 1 -0.13 13.47 25.17
C MET A 1 0.28 12.40 24.15
N PHE A 2 -0.56 11.40 23.93
CA PHE A 2 -0.57 10.61 22.69
C PHE A 2 -2.04 10.26 22.47
N SER A 3 -2.62 10.91 21.48
CA SER A 3 -4.06 11.01 21.23
C SER A 3 -4.70 9.64 21.02
N PHE A 4 -5.12 9.03 22.13
CA PHE A 4 -6.20 8.04 22.20
C PHE A 4 -7.55 8.74 21.89
N PHE A 5 -7.68 9.36 20.71
CA PHE A 5 -9.02 9.58 20.17
C PHE A 5 -9.49 8.24 19.64
N ILE A 6 -10.28 7.57 20.48
CA ILE A 6 -11.16 6.46 20.15
C ILE A 6 -11.74 6.72 18.76
N THR A 7 -11.17 6.08 17.76
CA THR A 7 -11.77 6.09 16.43
C THR A 7 -12.98 5.20 16.59
N ILE A 8 -14.18 5.78 16.63
CA ILE A 8 -15.47 5.11 16.93
C ILE A 8 -15.72 3.87 16.03
N LYS A 9 -14.90 3.67 14.99
CA LYS A 9 -14.70 2.43 14.23
C LYS A 9 -13.21 2.25 13.86
N PHE A 10 -12.39 1.80 14.82
CA PHE A 10 -10.97 1.45 14.65
C PHE A 10 -10.81 0.26 13.71
N ASP A 11 -9.91 0.34 12.72
CA ASP A 11 -9.57 -0.75 11.79
C ASP A 11 -8.27 -1.44 12.24
N HIS A 12 -7.13 -0.75 12.18
CA HIS A 12 -5.84 -1.27 12.63
C HIS A 12 -4.87 -0.14 12.94
N HIS A 13 -3.81 -0.44 13.70
CA HIS A 13 -2.68 0.47 13.84
C HIS A 13 -1.67 0.17 12.74
N CYS A 14 -1.36 1.16 11.89
CA CYS A 14 -0.42 0.99 10.81
C CYS A 14 0.92 1.65 11.21
N PRO A 15 1.96 0.86 11.53
CA PRO A 15 3.25 1.40 11.97
C PRO A 15 3.93 2.22 10.86
N TRP A 16 3.65 1.92 9.58
CA TRP A 16 4.22 2.61 8.42
C TRP A 16 3.82 4.08 8.31
N VAL A 17 2.62 4.43 8.77
CA VAL A 17 2.15 5.82 8.85
C VAL A 17 2.17 6.34 10.28
N ASN A 18 2.70 5.55 11.22
CA ASN A 18 2.73 5.82 12.66
C ASN A 18 1.37 6.34 13.19
N ASN A 19 0.28 5.74 12.73
CA ASN A 19 -1.07 6.24 13.03
C ASN A 19 -2.10 5.10 13.05
N CYS A 20 -3.15 5.28 13.85
CA CYS A 20 -4.30 4.38 13.87
C CYS A 20 -5.21 4.67 12.68
N ILE A 21 -5.53 3.66 11.89
CA ILE A 21 -6.48 3.72 10.79
C ILE A 21 -7.87 3.31 11.29
N GLY A 22 -8.89 4.05 10.91
CA GLY A 22 -10.29 3.76 11.14
C GLY A 22 -11.19 4.57 10.21
N ARG A 23 -12.50 4.58 10.44
CA ARG A 23 -13.48 5.07 9.44
C ARG A 23 -13.23 6.49 8.90
N ARG A 24 -12.73 7.42 9.72
CA ARG A 24 -12.52 8.83 9.31
C ARG A 24 -11.29 9.03 8.41
N ASN A 25 -10.24 8.25 8.60
CA ASN A 25 -8.99 8.37 7.82
C ASN A 25 -8.78 7.24 6.79
N TYR A 26 -9.64 6.21 6.79
CA TYR A 26 -9.56 5.08 5.84
C TYR A 26 -9.51 5.54 4.37
N ARG A 27 -10.30 6.55 3.99
CA ARG A 27 -10.28 7.10 2.61
C ARG A 27 -8.90 7.64 2.23
N HIS A 28 -8.27 8.38 3.12
CA HIS A 28 -6.94 8.96 2.90
C HIS A 28 -5.88 7.85 2.82
N PHE A 29 -5.95 6.86 3.70
CA PHE A 29 -5.08 5.69 3.66
C PHE A 29 -5.22 4.88 2.36
N PHE A 30 -6.45 4.69 1.88
CA PHE A 30 -6.72 3.99 0.62
C PHE A 30 -6.14 4.73 -0.59
N PHE A 31 -6.38 6.05 -0.69
CA PHE A 31 -5.77 6.84 -1.75
C PHE A 31 -4.25 6.87 -1.65
N PHE A 32 -3.68 6.93 -0.43
CA PHE A 32 -2.25 6.81 -0.22
C PHE A 32 -1.68 5.51 -0.80
N LEU A 33 -2.33 4.35 -0.56
CA LEU A 33 -1.89 3.08 -1.14
C LEU A 33 -1.95 3.06 -2.67
N ILE A 34 -3.03 3.60 -3.26
CA ILE A 34 -3.16 3.71 -4.72
C ILE A 34 -2.06 4.60 -5.30
N PHE A 35 -1.88 5.81 -4.77
CA PHE A 35 -0.88 6.75 -5.26
C PHE A 35 0.54 6.21 -5.06
N LEU A 36 0.81 5.54 -3.93
CA LEU A 36 2.11 4.88 -3.70
C LEU A 36 2.37 3.79 -4.75
N THR A 37 1.38 2.95 -5.04
CA THR A 37 1.49 1.90 -6.06
C THR A 37 1.74 2.50 -7.45
N LEU A 38 0.97 3.53 -7.84
CA LEU A 38 1.15 4.23 -9.12
C LEU A 38 2.51 4.94 -9.22
N HIS A 39 2.97 5.53 -8.12
CA HIS A 39 4.27 6.18 -8.06
C HIS A 39 5.41 5.18 -8.26
N MET A 40 5.35 4.02 -7.60
CA MET A 40 6.33 2.94 -7.79
C MET A 40 6.38 2.46 -9.24
N ILE A 41 5.22 2.26 -9.88
CA ILE A 41 5.15 1.87 -11.30
C ILE A 41 5.75 2.94 -12.20
N THR A 42 5.43 4.22 -11.95
CA THR A 42 5.95 5.34 -12.73
C THR A 42 7.47 5.44 -12.65
N ILE A 43 8.04 5.36 -11.44
CA ILE A 43 9.49 5.40 -11.25
C ILE A 43 10.17 4.19 -11.90
N PHE A 44 9.60 2.99 -11.74
CA PHE A 44 10.13 1.79 -12.39
C PHE A 44 10.20 1.95 -13.92
N ILE A 45 9.11 2.39 -14.55
CA ILE A 45 9.07 2.63 -16.00
C ILE A 45 10.10 3.70 -16.40
N TRP A 46 10.19 4.80 -15.67
CA TRP A 46 11.12 5.88 -15.98
C TRP A 46 12.58 5.46 -15.88
N CYS A 47 12.95 4.73 -14.82
CA CYS A 47 14.28 4.17 -14.65
C CYS A 47 14.62 3.15 -15.77
N MET A 48 13.66 2.30 -16.16
CA MET A 48 13.85 1.37 -17.27
C MET A 48 14.06 2.09 -18.59
N LEU A 49 13.27 3.12 -18.89
CA LEU A 49 13.44 3.94 -20.10
C LEU A 49 14.80 4.63 -20.13
N LEU A 50 15.28 5.13 -18.99
CA LEU A 50 16.60 5.76 -18.90
C LEU A 50 17.72 4.77 -19.21
N ILE A 51 17.66 3.56 -18.66
CA ILE A 51 18.66 2.50 -18.91
C ILE A 51 18.68 2.13 -20.38
N VAL A 52 17.52 1.91 -21.00
CA VAL A 52 17.42 1.54 -22.42
C VAL A 52 17.95 2.66 -23.32
N LYS A 53 17.62 3.92 -23.01
CA LYS A 53 18.09 5.08 -23.78
C LYS A 53 19.60 5.25 -23.70
N ASN A 54 20.22 4.93 -22.57
CA ASN A 54 21.63 5.15 -22.30
C ASN A 54 22.44 3.84 -22.20
N GLN A 55 22.01 2.79 -22.88
CA GLN A 55 22.63 1.45 -22.84
C GLN A 55 24.13 1.42 -23.18
N ASN A 56 24.63 2.41 -23.93
CA ASN A 56 26.04 2.51 -24.32
C ASN A 56 26.96 3.00 -23.19
N ASN A 57 26.40 3.56 -22.11
CA ASN A 57 27.20 4.15 -21.04
C ASN A 57 26.60 3.85 -19.66
N LEU A 58 26.53 2.57 -19.30
CA LEU A 58 25.91 2.08 -18.06
C LEU A 58 26.58 2.58 -16.77
N ASN A 59 27.80 3.11 -16.86
CA ASN A 59 28.58 3.60 -15.72
C ASN A 59 28.24 5.04 -15.33
N GLU A 60 27.37 5.72 -16.10
CA GLU A 60 26.86 7.03 -15.74
C GLU A 60 26.14 6.97 -14.38
N THR A 61 26.44 7.93 -13.50
CA THR A 61 25.90 7.96 -12.13
C THR A 61 24.38 7.89 -12.10
N SER A 62 23.70 8.53 -13.06
CA SER A 62 22.23 8.51 -13.17
C SER A 62 21.66 7.12 -13.47
N ILE A 63 22.39 6.29 -14.22
CA ILE A 63 22.00 4.92 -14.56
C ILE A 63 22.26 4.01 -13.38
N VAL A 64 23.42 4.13 -12.73
CA VAL A 64 23.73 3.38 -11.51
C VAL A 64 22.67 3.62 -10.43
N VAL A 65 22.28 4.88 -10.21
CA VAL A 65 21.19 5.25 -9.29
C VAL A 65 19.87 4.62 -9.73
N SER A 66 19.54 4.62 -11.03
CA SER A 66 18.30 4.02 -11.55
C SER A 66 18.25 2.50 -11.36
N ILE A 67 19.38 1.80 -11.52
CA ILE A 67 19.49 0.36 -11.26
C ILE A 67 19.22 0.06 -9.78
N VAL A 68 19.86 0.82 -8.88
CA VAL A 68 19.64 0.68 -7.42
C VAL A 68 18.18 0.92 -7.05
N LEU A 69 17.56 1.96 -7.62
CA LEU A 69 16.15 2.26 -7.40
C LEU A 69 15.22 1.13 -7.88
N ILE A 70 15.50 0.53 -9.04
CA ILE A 70 14.72 -0.60 -9.56
C ILE A 70 14.78 -1.80 -8.61
N VAL A 71 15.96 -2.12 -8.06
CA VAL A 71 16.12 -3.23 -7.11
C VAL A 71 15.30 -2.97 -5.85
N ILE A 72 15.41 -1.77 -5.28
CA ILE A 72 14.64 -1.37 -4.10
C ILE A 72 13.14 -1.46 -4.37
N ILE A 73 12.66 -0.87 -5.47
CA ILE A 73 11.23 -0.89 -5.84
C ILE A 73 10.72 -2.31 -6.00
N SER A 74 11.51 -3.20 -6.62
CA SER A 74 11.12 -4.59 -6.83
C SER A 74 10.93 -5.36 -5.51
N ILE A 75 11.78 -5.11 -4.51
CA ILE A 75 11.66 -5.71 -3.17
C ILE A 75 10.35 -5.26 -2.49
N PHE A 76 10.02 -3.98 -2.58
CA PHE A 76 8.82 -3.42 -1.94
C PHE A 76 7.53 -3.62 -2.77
N PHE A 77 7.63 -4.03 -4.03
CA PHE A 77 6.48 -4.14 -4.91
C PHE A 77 5.48 -5.20 -4.44
N ILE A 78 5.96 -6.39 -4.07
CA ILE A 78 5.12 -7.51 -3.64
C ILE A 78 4.25 -7.14 -2.41
N PRO A 79 4.80 -6.64 -1.29
CA PRO A 79 3.98 -6.32 -0.11
C PRO A 79 3.02 -5.14 -0.37
N ILE A 80 3.44 -4.11 -1.12
CA ILE A 80 2.61 -2.94 -1.38
C ILE A 80 1.47 -3.28 -2.35
N PHE A 81 1.75 -3.99 -3.45
CA PHE A 81 0.74 -4.39 -4.41
C PHE A 81 -0.28 -5.35 -3.79
N GLY A 82 0.16 -6.32 -2.98
CA GLY A 82 -0.71 -7.22 -2.24
C GLY A 82 -1.63 -6.47 -1.26
N LEU A 83 -1.08 -5.51 -0.51
CA LEU A 83 -1.85 -4.68 0.41
C LEU A 83 -2.88 -3.80 -0.33
N THR A 84 -2.48 -3.16 -1.42
CA THR A 84 -3.39 -2.36 -2.26
C THR A 84 -4.52 -3.23 -2.81
N GLY A 85 -4.20 -4.41 -3.36
CA GLY A 85 -5.20 -5.36 -3.88
C GLY A 85 -6.20 -5.81 -2.82
N PHE A 86 -5.71 -6.16 -1.63
CA PHE A 86 -6.57 -6.52 -0.49
C PHE A 86 -7.56 -5.39 -0.14
N HIS A 87 -7.07 -4.14 -0.01
CA HIS A 87 -7.93 -3.01 0.29
C HIS A 87 -8.90 -2.65 -0.85
N VAL A 88 -8.51 -2.83 -2.12
CA VAL A 88 -9.42 -2.66 -3.27
C VAL A 88 -10.56 -3.68 -3.24
N ILE A 89 -10.28 -4.94 -2.90
CA ILE A 89 -11.31 -5.99 -2.77
C ILE A 89 -12.28 -5.64 -1.63
N LEU A 90 -11.78 -5.12 -0.51
CA LEU A 90 -12.63 -4.68 0.60
C LEU A 90 -13.55 -3.52 0.19
N VAL A 91 -13.00 -2.51 -0.49
CA VAL A 91 -13.76 -1.34 -0.96
C VAL A 91 -14.83 -1.72 -1.99
N THR A 92 -14.50 -2.58 -2.95
CA THR A 92 -15.47 -3.04 -3.98
C THR A 92 -16.62 -3.85 -3.40
N ARG A 93 -16.40 -4.55 -2.26
CA ARG A 93 -17.44 -5.25 -1.52
C ARG A 93 -18.23 -4.36 -0.55
N GLY A 94 -17.93 -3.06 -0.52
CA GLY A 94 -18.56 -2.09 0.37
C GLY A 94 -18.32 -2.40 1.86
N ARG A 95 -17.27 -3.18 2.19
CA ARG A 95 -16.97 -3.58 3.56
C ARG A 95 -15.65 -2.97 4.01
N THR A 96 -15.63 -2.49 5.24
CA THR A 96 -14.37 -2.23 5.96
C THR A 96 -13.78 -3.54 6.47
N THR A 97 -12.46 -3.59 6.74
CA THR A 97 -11.78 -4.78 7.27
C THR A 97 -12.49 -5.34 8.51
N ASN A 98 -12.97 -4.44 9.38
CA ASN A 98 -13.76 -4.78 10.57
C ASN A 98 -15.11 -5.43 10.28
N GLU A 99 -15.80 -4.98 9.23
CA GLU A 99 -17.08 -5.54 8.82
C GLU A 99 -16.89 -6.95 8.25
N GLN A 100 -15.72 -7.27 7.65
CA GLN A 100 -15.38 -8.62 7.23
C GLN A 100 -15.11 -9.53 8.44
N VAL A 101 -14.23 -9.13 9.37
CA VAL A 101 -13.91 -9.91 10.58
C VAL A 101 -15.15 -10.14 11.43
N ARG A 102 -15.94 -9.09 11.71
CA ARG A 102 -17.17 -9.21 12.50
C ARG A 102 -18.24 -10.05 11.80
N SER A 103 -18.34 -10.00 10.48
CA SER A 103 -19.26 -10.87 9.74
C SER A 103 -18.86 -12.34 9.80
N PHE A 104 -17.57 -12.64 9.79
CA PHE A 104 -17.08 -14.01 9.95
C PHE A 104 -17.37 -14.54 11.36
N THR A 105 -17.06 -13.76 12.40
CA THR A 105 -17.39 -14.13 13.80
C THR A 105 -18.89 -14.30 14.04
N LEU A 106 -19.73 -13.45 13.45
CA LEU A 106 -21.19 -13.61 13.55
C LEU A 106 -21.70 -14.83 12.77
N SER A 107 -21.05 -15.21 11.67
CA SER A 107 -21.37 -16.43 10.92
C SER A 107 -21.01 -17.68 11.71
N THR A 108 -19.86 -17.71 12.38
CA THR A 108 -19.43 -18.88 13.18
C THR A 108 -20.34 -19.07 14.41
N ASN A 109 -20.68 -17.99 15.12
CA ASN A 109 -21.58 -18.05 16.28
C ASN A 109 -23.04 -18.40 15.95
N LYS A 110 -23.44 -18.42 14.67
CA LYS A 110 -24.79 -18.82 14.25
C LYS A 110 -24.86 -20.31 13.84
N LEU A 111 -23.71 -20.97 13.76
CA LEU A 111 -23.58 -22.39 13.39
C LEU A 111 -23.31 -23.29 14.62
N GLU A 112 -23.09 -22.68 15.79
CA GLU A 112 -23.14 -23.32 17.12
C GLU A 112 -24.51 -23.07 17.77
#